data_AF-A0A285XUJ9-F1
#
_entry.id   AF-A0A285XUJ9-F1
#
_cell.length_a   1.000
_cell.length_b   1.000
_cell.length_c   1.000
_cell.angle_alpha   90.00
_cell.angle_beta   90.00
_cell.angle_gamma   90.00
#
_symmetry.space_group_name_H-M   'P 1'
#
loop_
_entity.id
_entity.type
_entity.pdbx_description
1 polymer ?
#
loop_
_entity_poly.entity_id
_entity_poly.type
_entity_poly.pdbx_seq_one_letter_code
_entity_poly.pdbx_strand_id
1 'polypeptide(L)'
;MTDEHEGQRPEDDAARLGLVVVGEAAALHSGDEAALDASEQNIRDTIDEMIDEPLTPRQEQVVERLASAGGTLTAGLSGALAAQTGRSVDDVLEGAARSVVWQQRLADQRDAESGARDHDAGRGQREDAGGQQREHRNDDGRDEG
;
A
#
# COMPACT_ATOMS: atom_id res chain seq x y z
N MET A 1 -16.21 -8.14 -13.51
CA MET A 1 -15.38 -8.22 -12.31
C MET A 1 -14.30 -7.19 -12.53
N THR A 2 -14.51 -6.01 -11.95
CA THR A 2 -13.47 -5.00 -11.77
C THR A 2 -12.73 -5.38 -10.50
N ASP A 3 -11.41 -5.56 -10.55
CA ASP A 3 -10.60 -5.70 -9.33
C ASP A 3 -10.84 -4.45 -8.49
N GLU A 4 -11.47 -4.58 -7.33
CA GLU A 4 -11.70 -3.44 -6.44
C GLU A 4 -10.38 -2.97 -5.81
N HIS A 5 -9.34 -3.83 -5.84
CA HIS A 5 -7.99 -3.57 -5.37
C HIS A 5 -6.99 -3.19 -6.47
N GLU A 6 -7.42 -3.02 -7.74
CA GLU A 6 -6.52 -2.70 -8.88
C GLU A 6 -5.74 -1.37 -8.69
N GLY A 7 -6.16 -0.53 -7.73
CA GLY A 7 -5.49 0.72 -7.34
C GLY A 7 -4.76 0.69 -5.99
N GLN A 8 -4.78 -0.44 -5.27
CA GLN A 8 -4.21 -0.56 -3.93
C GLN A 8 -2.75 -1.03 -4.02
N ARG A 9 -1.82 -0.27 -3.42
CA ARG A 9 -0.39 -0.55 -3.56
C ARG A 9 0.04 -1.62 -2.55
N PRO A 10 0.94 -2.55 -2.93
CA PRO A 10 1.48 -3.55 -2.01
C PRO A 10 2.10 -2.95 -0.74
N GLU A 11 2.67 -1.75 -0.83
CA GLU A 11 3.26 -1.03 0.30
C GLU A 11 2.21 -0.56 1.33
N ASP A 12 1.01 -0.21 0.89
CA ASP A 12 -0.09 0.19 1.79
C ASP A 12 -0.64 -1.02 2.56
N ASP A 13 -0.75 -2.15 1.87
CA ASP A 13 -1.17 -3.41 2.47
C ASP A 13 -0.10 -3.92 3.45
N ALA A 14 1.18 -3.80 3.09
CA ALA A 14 2.28 -4.12 3.99
C ALA A 14 2.30 -3.21 5.24
N ALA A 15 1.99 -1.92 5.09
CA ALA A 15 1.88 -1.01 6.23
C ALA A 15 0.70 -1.35 7.13
N ARG A 16 -0.48 -1.65 6.56
CA ARG A 16 -1.65 -2.13 7.31
C ARG A 16 -1.33 -3.41 8.07
N LEU A 17 -0.82 -4.44 7.40
CA LEU A 17 -0.41 -5.71 8.01
C LEU A 17 0.63 -5.50 9.12
N GLY A 18 1.60 -4.61 8.88
CA GLY A 18 2.62 -4.27 9.88
C GLY A 18 2.02 -3.67 11.16
N LEU A 19 1.04 -2.79 11.03
CA LEU A 19 0.35 -2.20 12.19
C LEU A 19 -0.48 -3.23 12.96
N VAL A 20 -1.15 -4.14 12.24
CA VAL A 20 -1.91 -5.24 12.85
C VAL A 20 -1.01 -6.15 13.69
N VAL A 21 0.15 -6.55 13.15
CA VAL A 21 1.12 -7.39 13.87
C VAL A 21 1.70 -6.67 15.09
N VAL A 22 1.91 -5.35 15.04
CA VAL A 22 2.31 -4.56 16.22
C VAL A 22 1.20 -4.52 17.27
N GLY A 23 -0.07 -4.42 16.85
CA GLY A 23 -1.23 -4.51 17.73
C GLY A 23 -1.33 -5.86 18.44
N GLU A 24 -1.12 -6.96 17.70
CA GLU A 24 -1.09 -8.31 18.25
C GLU A 24 0.04 -8.49 19.26
N ALA A 25 1.24 -7.99 18.95
CA ALA A 25 2.36 -8.02 19.88
C ALA A 25 2.08 -7.23 21.17
N ALA A 26 1.36 -6.10 21.07
CA ALA A 26 0.93 -5.33 22.23
C ALA A 26 -0.12 -6.09 23.06
N ALA A 27 -1.08 -6.74 22.41
CA ALA A 27 -2.06 -7.61 23.08
C ALA A 27 -1.38 -8.77 23.82
N LEU A 28 -0.45 -9.48 23.16
CA LEU A 28 0.37 -10.54 23.75
C LEU A 28 1.19 -10.03 24.94
N HIS A 29 1.76 -8.82 24.83
CA HIS A 29 2.52 -8.22 25.92
C HIS A 29 1.65 -7.88 27.13
N SER A 30 0.45 -7.33 26.88
CA SER A 30 -0.49 -6.95 27.94
C SER A 30 -1.05 -8.14 28.71
N GLY A 31 -1.10 -9.32 28.08
CA GLY A 31 -1.73 -10.51 28.64
C GLY A 31 -3.25 -10.40 28.77
N ASP A 32 -3.88 -9.40 28.15
CA ASP A 32 -5.32 -9.20 28.14
C ASP A 32 -5.96 -10.10 27.07
N GLU A 33 -6.69 -11.12 27.51
CA GLU A 33 -7.38 -12.09 26.66
C GLU A 33 -8.42 -11.42 25.75
N ALA A 34 -9.10 -10.38 26.23
CA ALA A 34 -10.04 -9.63 25.41
C ALA A 34 -9.33 -8.81 24.32
N ALA A 35 -8.13 -8.30 24.61
CA ALA A 35 -7.30 -7.62 23.62
C ALA A 35 -6.74 -8.60 22.57
N LEU A 36 -6.42 -9.84 22.98
CA LEU A 36 -5.99 -10.91 22.08
C LEU A 36 -7.11 -11.30 21.11
N ASP A 37 -8.31 -11.59 21.62
CA ASP A 37 -9.47 -11.90 20.78
C ASP A 37 -9.80 -10.76 19.81
N ALA A 38 -9.75 -9.52 20.28
CA ALA A 38 -9.96 -8.34 19.44
C ALA A 38 -8.87 -8.19 18.36
N SER A 39 -7.62 -8.53 18.70
CA SER A 39 -6.51 -8.51 17.74
C SER A 39 -6.66 -9.60 16.67
N GLU A 40 -7.06 -10.81 17.05
CA GLU A 40 -7.33 -11.90 16.09
C GLU A 40 -8.44 -11.51 15.11
N GLN A 41 -9.52 -10.91 15.61
CA GLN A 41 -10.58 -10.42 14.74
C GLN A 41 -10.10 -9.30 13.82
N ASN A 42 -9.30 -8.37 14.34
CA ASN A 42 -8.72 -7.29 13.55
C ASN A 42 -7.84 -7.80 12.40
N ILE A 43 -7.05 -8.86 12.63
CA ILE A 43 -6.27 -9.54 11.59
C ILE A 43 -7.18 -10.07 10.48
N ARG A 44 -8.25 -10.78 10.86
CA ARG A 44 -9.20 -11.35 9.90
C ARG A 44 -9.89 -10.26 9.10
N ASP A 45 -10.40 -9.23 9.76
CA ASP A 45 -11.07 -8.09 9.11
C ASP A 45 -10.13 -7.36 8.16
N THR A 46 -8.88 -7.10 8.58
CA THR A 46 -7.90 -6.42 7.73
C THR A 46 -7.60 -7.23 6.47
N ILE A 47 -7.45 -8.55 6.60
CA ILE A 47 -7.14 -9.44 5.46
C ILE A 47 -8.35 -9.62 4.55
N ASP A 48 -9.56 -9.67 5.09
CA ASP A 48 -10.79 -9.71 4.30
C ASP A 48 -10.95 -8.44 3.45
N GLU A 49 -10.52 -7.28 3.95
CA GLU A 49 -10.45 -6.02 3.18
C GLU A 49 -9.37 -5.99 2.09
N MET A 50 -8.47 -6.99 2.02
CA MET A 50 -7.35 -7.04 1.07
C MET A 50 -7.48 -8.15 0.01
N ILE A 51 -8.55 -8.93 0.03
CA ILE A 51 -8.75 -10.07 -0.87
C ILE A 51 -9.99 -9.88 -1.74
N ASP A 52 -9.87 -10.12 -3.05
CA ASP A 52 -11.02 -10.04 -3.96
C ASP A 52 -12.00 -11.21 -3.81
N GLU A 53 -11.50 -12.35 -3.34
CA GLU A 53 -12.28 -13.57 -3.09
C GLU A 53 -12.06 -14.06 -1.65
N PRO A 54 -13.11 -14.56 -0.98
CA PRO A 54 -12.97 -15.13 0.35
C PRO A 54 -11.90 -16.23 0.39
N LEU A 55 -11.09 -16.23 1.45
CA LEU A 55 -10.09 -17.27 1.65
C LEU A 55 -10.73 -18.65 1.70
N THR A 56 -10.04 -19.65 1.12
CA THR A 56 -10.40 -21.04 1.40
C THR A 56 -10.13 -21.36 2.88
N PRO A 57 -10.83 -22.35 3.48
CA PRO A 57 -10.62 -22.71 4.89
C PRO A 57 -9.18 -23.08 5.24
N ARG A 58 -8.39 -23.54 4.26
CA ARG A 58 -6.97 -23.85 4.45
C ARG A 58 -6.11 -22.58 4.46
N GLN A 59 -6.44 -21.58 3.63
CA GLN A 59 -5.73 -20.31 3.60
C GLN A 59 -5.99 -19.51 4.89
N GLU A 60 -7.22 -19.49 5.40
CA GLU A 60 -7.55 -18.87 6.70
C GLU A 60 -6.66 -19.43 7.83
N GLN A 61 -6.54 -20.75 7.93
CA GLN A 61 -5.67 -21.40 8.92
C GLN A 61 -4.19 -21.05 8.74
N VAL A 62 -3.74 -20.84 7.50
CA VAL A 62 -2.35 -20.45 7.25
C VAL A 62 -2.13 -19.00 7.68
N VAL A 63 -3.05 -18.11 7.34
CA VAL A 63 -3.04 -16.70 7.74
C VAL A 63 -3.02 -16.56 9.26
N GLU A 64 -3.90 -17.27 9.96
CA GLU A 64 -3.97 -17.26 11.43
C GLU A 64 -2.64 -17.70 12.07
N ARG A 65 -2.01 -18.75 11.55
CA ARG A 65 -0.69 -19.20 12.03
C ARG A 65 0.42 -18.20 11.73
N LEU A 66 0.36 -17.54 10.56
CA LEU A 66 1.34 -16.52 10.20
C LEU A 66 1.21 -15.28 11.08
N ALA A 67 -0.01 -14.86 11.38
CA ALA A 67 -0.28 -13.77 12.32
C ALA A 67 0.25 -14.11 13.71
N SER A 68 -0.17 -15.24 14.28
CA SER A 68 0.30 -15.72 15.59
C SER A 68 1.84 -15.80 15.68
N ALA A 69 2.49 -16.32 14.63
CA ALA A 69 3.95 -16.34 14.55
C ALA A 69 4.55 -14.92 14.46
N GLY A 70 3.96 -14.04 13.65
CA GLY A 70 4.36 -12.64 13.48
C GLY A 70 4.23 -11.83 14.77
N GLY A 71 3.09 -11.92 15.46
CA GLY A 71 2.84 -11.31 16.77
C GLY A 71 3.82 -11.81 17.83
N THR A 72 4.05 -13.12 17.89
CA THR A 72 5.02 -13.73 18.82
C THR A 72 6.45 -13.26 18.56
N LEU A 73 6.89 -13.24 17.30
CA LEU A 73 8.22 -12.74 16.92
C LEU A 73 8.36 -11.26 17.28
N THR A 74 7.35 -10.45 16.98
CA THR A 74 7.35 -9.01 17.25
C THR A 74 7.36 -8.73 18.75
N ALA A 75 6.58 -9.45 19.55
CA ALA A 75 6.58 -9.36 21.01
C ALA A 75 7.95 -9.78 21.60
N GLY A 76 8.51 -10.89 21.14
CA GLY A 76 9.81 -11.38 21.59
C GLY A 76 10.97 -10.44 21.25
N LEU A 77 11.02 -9.94 20.00
CA LEU A 77 12.02 -8.97 19.57
C LEU A 77 11.87 -7.63 20.30
N SER A 78 10.63 -7.18 20.53
CA SER A 78 10.36 -5.95 21.29
C SER A 78 10.80 -6.09 22.75
N GLY A 79 10.56 -7.25 23.37
CA GLY A 79 11.06 -7.59 24.71
C GLY A 79 12.59 -7.59 24.78
N ALA A 80 13.26 -8.19 23.80
CA ALA A 80 14.72 -8.21 23.73
C ALA A 80 15.30 -6.80 23.55
N LEU A 81 14.70 -5.98 22.67
CA LEU A 81 15.14 -4.62 22.42
C LEU A 81 14.89 -3.70 23.62
N ALA A 82 13.75 -3.84 24.28
CA ALA A 82 13.42 -3.14 25.52
C ALA A 82 14.47 -3.40 26.61
N ALA A 83 14.81 -4.68 26.84
CA ALA A 83 15.85 -5.07 27.78
C ALA A 83 17.23 -4.51 27.41
N GLN A 84 17.58 -4.53 26.12
CA GLN A 84 18.87 -4.03 25.63
C GLN A 84 19.01 -2.50 25.75
N THR A 85 17.90 -1.77 25.64
CA THR A 85 17.88 -0.29 25.60
C THR A 85 17.45 0.35 26.90
N GLY A 86 16.99 -0.43 27.88
CA GLY A 86 16.44 0.08 29.14
C GLY A 86 15.10 0.81 28.97
N ARG A 87 14.34 0.50 27.92
CA ARG A 87 13.02 1.08 27.63
C ARG A 87 11.91 0.08 27.94
N SER A 88 10.66 0.54 28.00
CA SER A 88 9.49 -0.35 28.06
C SER A 88 9.24 -1.03 26.71
N VAL A 89 8.53 -2.17 26.74
CA VAL A 89 8.07 -2.83 25.51
C VAL A 89 7.06 -1.93 24.77
N ASP A 90 6.19 -1.25 25.51
CA ASP A 90 5.22 -0.29 24.94
C ASP A 90 5.91 0.83 24.15
N ASP A 91 7.01 1.39 24.67
CA ASP A 91 7.80 2.42 23.98
C ASP A 91 8.41 1.90 22.67
N VAL A 92 8.80 0.63 22.65
CA VAL A 92 9.40 -0.03 21.47
C VAL A 92 8.32 -0.29 20.42
N LEU A 93 7.18 -0.85 20.82
CA LEU A 93 6.05 -1.12 19.94
C LEU A 93 5.45 0.17 19.38
N GLU A 94 5.32 1.22 20.19
CA GLU A 94 4.90 2.55 19.74
C GLU A 94 5.88 3.14 18.71
N GLY A 95 7.19 2.98 18.95
CA GLY A 95 8.23 3.38 18.00
C GLY A 95 8.17 2.61 16.68
N ALA A 96 7.88 1.31 16.74
CA ALA A 96 7.69 0.46 15.56
C ALA A 96 6.47 0.92 14.75
N ALA A 97 5.32 1.13 15.40
CA ALA A 97 4.11 1.63 14.75
C ALA A 97 4.33 2.99 14.07
N ARG A 98 4.98 3.95 14.77
CA ARG A 98 5.34 5.25 14.17
C ARG A 98 6.23 5.09 12.95
N SER A 99 7.16 4.14 12.96
CA SER A 99 8.07 3.88 11.86
C SER A 99 7.34 3.33 10.63
N VAL A 100 6.36 2.44 10.82
CA VAL A 100 5.51 1.91 9.74
C VAL A 100 4.73 3.04 9.07
N VAL A 101 4.03 3.88 9.86
CA VAL A 101 3.28 5.02 9.32
C VAL A 101 4.20 6.02 8.61
N TRP A 102 5.39 6.24 9.16
CA TRP A 102 6.38 7.13 8.52
C TRP A 102 6.86 6.58 7.18
N GLN A 103 7.14 5.28 7.08
CA GLN A 103 7.55 4.63 5.83
C GLN A 103 6.45 4.70 4.77
N GLN A 104 5.18 4.51 5.17
CA GLN A 104 4.03 4.67 4.27
C GLN A 104 3.98 6.10 3.72
N ARG A 105 4.07 7.12 4.58
CA ARG A 105 4.09 8.53 4.12
C ARG A 105 5.23 8.85 3.18
N LEU A 106 6.40 8.22 3.35
CA LEU A 106 7.54 8.38 2.44
C LEU A 106 7.31 7.69 1.09
N ALA A 107 6.57 6.58 1.05
CA ALA A 107 6.13 5.97 -0.21
C ALA A 107 5.18 6.92 -0.95
N ASP A 108 4.18 7.48 -0.28
CA ASP A 108 3.23 8.46 -0.85
C ASP A 108 3.92 9.67 -1.46
N GLN A 109 4.92 10.23 -0.76
CA GLN A 109 5.67 11.39 -1.23
C GLN A 109 6.47 11.08 -2.49
N ARG A 110 7.12 9.91 -2.56
CA ARG A 110 7.90 9.50 -3.75
C ARG A 110 7.01 9.33 -4.98
N ASP A 111 5.80 8.83 -4.79
CA ASP A 111 4.85 8.64 -5.88
C ASP A 111 4.28 9.97 -6.37
N ALA A 112 3.95 10.89 -5.46
CA ALA A 112 3.52 12.23 -5.81
C ALA A 112 4.58 12.99 -6.62
N GLU A 113 5.86 12.84 -6.25
CA GLU A 113 6.99 13.42 -6.99
C GLU A 113 7.21 12.75 -8.36
N SER A 114 6.92 11.46 -8.48
CA SER A 114 7.06 10.70 -9.74
C SER A 114 5.92 11.02 -10.72
N GLY A 115 4.67 11.09 -10.25
CA GLY A 115 3.52 11.47 -11.05
C GLY A 115 3.56 12.93 -11.52
N ALA A 116 4.18 13.83 -10.74
CA ALA A 116 4.40 15.22 -11.16
C ALA A 116 5.38 15.35 -12.35
N ARG A 117 6.36 14.45 -12.47
CA ARG A 117 7.33 14.43 -13.59
C ARG A 117 6.72 13.90 -14.89
N ASP A 118 5.82 12.92 -14.80
CA ASP A 118 5.09 12.39 -15.97
C ASP A 118 4.07 13.40 -16.54
N HIS A 119 3.44 14.22 -15.69
CA HIS A 119 2.53 15.27 -16.15
C HIS A 119 3.23 16.46 -16.82
N ASP A 120 4.49 16.74 -16.49
CA ASP A 120 5.28 17.82 -17.11
C ASP A 120 5.87 17.40 -18.47
N ALA A 121 6.28 16.13 -18.62
CA ALA A 121 6.77 15.59 -19.90
C ALA A 121 5.67 15.51 -20.99
N GLY A 122 4.39 15.45 -20.60
CA GLY A 122 3.25 15.37 -21.52
C GLY A 122 2.72 16.71 -22.06
N ARG A 123 3.17 17.87 -21.54
CA ARG A 123 2.67 19.20 -21.94
C ARG A 123 3.54 19.94 -22.97
N GLY A 124 4.71 19.40 -23.34
CA GLY A 124 5.69 20.08 -24.20
C GLY A 124 5.61 19.83 -25.71
N GLN A 125 4.64 19.06 -26.23
CA GLN A 125 4.60 18.69 -27.66
C GLN A 125 3.22 18.92 -28.29
N ARG A 126 2.75 20.18 -28.33
CA ARG A 126 1.56 20.52 -29.14
C ARG A 126 1.41 21.99 -29.50
N GLU A 127 2.51 22.70 -29.77
CA GLU A 127 2.44 24.07 -30.31
C GLU A 127 3.56 24.29 -31.33
N ASP A 128 3.38 23.79 -32.56
CA ASP A 128 3.80 24.53 -33.78
C ASP A 128 3.37 23.79 -35.05
N ALA A 129 2.25 24.19 -35.63
CA ALA A 129 1.98 24.05 -37.07
C ALA A 129 0.79 24.94 -37.46
N GLY A 130 0.95 26.25 -37.28
CA GLY A 130 0.13 27.23 -37.98
C GLY A 130 0.64 27.44 -39.40
N GLY A 131 -0.25 27.32 -40.38
CA GLY A 131 -0.13 28.05 -41.66
C GLY A 131 0.01 27.19 -42.91
N GLN A 132 -1.11 27.01 -43.63
CA GLN A 132 -1.31 27.63 -44.94
C GLN A 132 -2.70 27.30 -45.51
N GLN A 133 -3.58 28.30 -45.45
CA GLN A 133 -4.70 28.45 -46.38
C GLN A 133 -4.15 28.69 -47.79
N ARG A 134 -4.54 27.87 -48.76
CA ARG A 134 -4.80 28.32 -50.14
C ARG A 134 -5.99 27.55 -50.70
N GLU A 135 -7.17 28.15 -50.57
CA GLU A 135 -8.26 27.95 -51.51
C GLU A 135 -7.79 28.42 -52.90
N HIS A 136 -7.89 27.57 -53.92
CA HIS A 136 -8.63 27.94 -55.13
C HIS A 136 -9.05 26.70 -55.92
N ARG A 137 -10.28 26.79 -56.37
CA ARG A 137 -11.13 25.79 -57.02
C ARG A 137 -10.91 25.75 -58.54
N ASN A 138 -11.13 24.54 -59.06
CA ASN A 138 -11.80 24.16 -60.31
C ASN A 138 -11.12 24.34 -61.69
N ASP A 139 -11.51 23.38 -62.55
CA ASP A 139 -11.47 23.33 -64.03
C ASP A 139 -10.08 23.26 -64.68
N ASP A 140 -9.81 22.45 -65.68
CA ASP A 140 -10.66 21.77 -66.67
C ASP A 140 -9.83 20.65 -67.34
N GLY A 141 -10.50 19.67 -67.97
CA GLY A 141 -9.86 18.49 -68.58
C GLY A 141 -9.25 18.68 -69.98
N ARG A 142 -8.82 17.53 -70.55
CA ARG A 142 -8.31 17.28 -71.94
C ARG A 142 -6.92 17.87 -72.24
N ASP A 143 -6.08 17.35 -73.12
CA ASP A 143 -6.09 16.22 -74.05
C ASP A 143 -4.63 15.84 -74.37
N GLU A 144 -4.48 14.77 -75.13
CA GLU A 144 -3.30 14.14 -75.71
C GLU A 144 -2.26 15.03 -76.43
N GLY A 145 -1.03 14.49 -76.55
CA GLY A 145 0.05 14.96 -77.41
C GLY A 145 1.31 14.12 -77.28
#